data_AF-A0A920LDW4-F1
#
_entry.id   AF-A0A920LDW4-F1
#
_cell.length_a   1.000
_cell.length_b   1.000
_cell.length_c   1.000
_cell.angle_alpha   90.00
_cell.angle_beta   90.00
_cell.angle_gamma   90.00
#
_symmetry.space_group_name_H-M   'P 1'
#
loop_
_entity.id
_entity.type
_entity.pdbx_description
1 polymer ?
#
loop_
_entity_poly.entity_id
_entity_poly.type
_entity_poly.pdbx_seq_one_letter_code
_entity_poly.pdbx_strand_id
1 'polypeptide(L)' 'MEIMNKDLDDYSDVIRKLSAEFNTELVDLRKIFMNYISENNPDNNPSGITTYDGVHLNDIGNKLIADEMIKFIN' A
#
# COMPACT_ATOMS: atom_id res chain seq x y z
N MET A 1 -5.30 12.28 -10.48
CA MET A 1 -5.01 11.10 -9.62
C MET A 1 -4.12 10.08 -10.32
N GLU A 2 -4.32 9.77 -11.61
CA GLU A 2 -3.49 8.79 -12.33
C GLU A 2 -1.99 9.14 -12.38
N ILE A 3 -1.63 10.40 -12.63
CA ILE A 3 -0.22 10.84 -12.60
C ILE A 3 0.41 10.59 -11.23
N MET A 4 -0.31 10.93 -10.15
CA MET A 4 0.14 10.69 -8.78
C MET A 4 0.29 9.20 -8.46
N ASN A 5 -0.60 8.35 -8.99
CA ASN A 5 -0.46 6.90 -8.85
C ASN A 5 0.78 6.37 -9.58
N LYS A 6 1.07 6.89 -10.77
CA LYS A 6 2.28 6.52 -11.51
C LYS A 6 3.54 6.89 -10.72
N ASP A 7 3.59 8.09 -10.14
CA ASP A 7 4.73 8.50 -9.32
C ASP A 7 4.90 7.56 -8.11
N LEU A 8 3.80 7.16 -7.45
CA LEU A 8 3.84 6.18 -6.36
C LEU A 8 4.36 4.81 -6.81
N ASP A 9 4.04 4.38 -8.04
CA ASP A 9 4.58 3.14 -8.61
C ASP A 9 6.09 3.26 -8.85
N ASP A 10 6.54 4.39 -9.42
CA ASP A 10 7.97 4.66 -9.66
C ASP A 10 8.77 4.68 -8.34
N TYR A 11 8.25 5.34 -7.29
CA TYR A 11 8.88 5.31 -5.96
C TYR A 11 8.89 3.92 -5.34
N SER A 12 7.81 3.15 -5.50
CA SER A 12 7.73 1.79 -4.97
C SER A 12 8.74 0.85 -5.65
N ASP A 13 8.97 1.04 -6.95
CA ASP A 13 9.99 0.29 -7.69
C ASP A 13 11.41 0.61 -7.22
N VAL A 14 11.68 1.88 -6.89
CA VAL A 14 12.95 2.26 -6.26
C VAL A 14 13.11 1.57 -4.92
N ILE A 15 12.09 1.57 -4.06
CA ILE A 15 12.13 0.90 -2.75
C ILE A 15 12.37 -0.60 -2.89
N ARG A 16 11.70 -1.28 -3.83
CA ARG A 16 11.92 -2.71 -4.12
C ARG A 16 13.36 -2.99 -4.56
N LYS A 17 13.92 -2.16 -5.43
CA LYS A 17 15.32 -2.29 -5.87
C LYS A 17 16.29 -2.13 -4.71
N LEU A 18 16.08 -1.13 -3.86
CA LEU A 18 16.91 -0.89 -2.68
C LEU A 18 16.82 -2.04 -1.68
N SER A 19 15.62 -2.58 -1.41
CA SER A 19 15.45 -3.76 -0.55
C SER A 19 16.26 -4.96 -1.06
N ALA A 20 16.22 -5.22 -2.37
CA ALA A 20 17.01 -6.28 -2.99
C ALA A 20 18.52 -6.01 -2.93
N GLU A 21 18.95 -4.78 -3.21
CA GLU A 21 20.36 -4.37 -3.21
C GLU A 21 20.99 -4.49 -1.81
N PHE A 22 20.27 -4.05 -0.77
CA PHE A 22 20.76 -4.06 0.61
C PHE A 22 20.37 -5.33 1.39
N ASN A 23 19.73 -6.31 0.73
CA ASN A 23 19.26 -7.55 1.34
C ASN A 23 18.43 -7.29 2.61
N THR A 24 17.48 -6.36 2.54
CA THR A 24 16.56 -6.05 3.62
C THR A 24 15.17 -6.59 3.32
N GLU A 25 14.47 -7.04 4.38
CA GLU A 25 13.07 -7.40 4.28
C GLU A 25 12.22 -6.16 3.91
N LEU A 26 11.13 -6.39 3.16
CA LEU A 26 10.25 -5.32 2.68
C LEU A 26 8.78 -5.70 2.90
N VAL A 27 8.08 -4.84 3.63
CA VAL A 27 6.62 -4.78 3.63
C VAL A 27 6.17 -3.88 2.49
N ASP A 28 5.83 -4.46 1.34
CA ASP A 28 5.46 -3.72 0.12
C ASP A 28 4.01 -3.19 0.19
N LEU A 29 3.85 -2.07 0.92
CA LEU A 29 2.55 -1.47 1.16
C LEU A 29 1.82 -1.08 -0.13
N ARG A 30 2.52 -0.61 -1.17
CA ARG A 30 1.90 -0.27 -2.45
C ARG A 30 1.21 -1.48 -3.05
N LYS A 31 1.91 -2.62 -3.12
CA LYS A 31 1.35 -3.88 -3.63
C LYS A 31 0.17 -4.36 -2.77
N ILE A 32 0.32 -4.33 -1.44
CA ILE A 32 -0.72 -4.74 -0.49
C ILE A 32 -2.01 -3.95 -0.72
N PHE A 33 -1.94 -2.61 -0.75
CA PHE A 33 -3.12 -1.77 -0.93
C PHE A 33 -3.73 -1.90 -2.32
N MET A 34 -2.92 -1.98 -3.38
CA MET A 34 -3.45 -2.15 -4.74
C MET A 34 -4.21 -3.48 -4.90
N ASN A 35 -3.68 -4.57 -4.34
CA ASN A 35 -4.37 -5.85 -4.33
C ASN A 35 -5.69 -5.76 -3.55
N TYR A 36 -5.65 -5.21 -2.32
CA TYR A 36 -6.84 -5.06 -1.49
C TYR A 36 -7.93 -4.23 -2.20
N ILE A 37 -7.58 -3.08 -2.77
CA ILE A 37 -8.53 -2.20 -3.46
C ILE A 37 -9.08 -2.87 -4.72
N SER A 38 -8.26 -3.63 -5.47
CA SER A 38 -8.74 -4.34 -6.66
C SER A 38 -9.84 -5.36 -6.37
N GLU A 39 -9.83 -5.94 -5.17
CA GLU A 39 -10.83 -6.90 -4.71
C GLU A 39 -12.01 -6.26 -3.98
N ASN A 40 -11.78 -5.15 -3.26
CA ASN A 40 -12.74 -4.57 -2.31
C ASN A 40 -13.32 -3.21 -2.75
N ASN A 41 -12.92 -2.66 -3.90
CA ASN A 41 -13.43 -1.38 -4.43
C ASN A 41 -13.92 -1.50 -5.89
N PRO A 42 -14.94 -2.33 -6.17
CA PRO A 42 -15.44 -2.55 -7.53
C PRO A 42 -16.00 -1.28 -8.18
N ASP A 43 -16.50 -0.34 -7.36
CA ASP A 43 -17.09 0.92 -7.83
C ASP A 43 -16.05 2.03 -8.02
N ASN A 44 -14.77 1.74 -7.81
CA ASN A 44 -13.66 2.68 -7.94
C ASN A 44 -13.88 3.97 -7.12
N ASN A 45 -14.38 3.83 -5.90
CA ASN A 45 -14.56 4.94 -4.98
C ASN A 45 -13.21 5.58 -4.65
N PRO A 46 -13.08 6.92 -4.65
CA PRO A 46 -11.82 7.61 -4.42
C PRO A 46 -11.36 7.57 -2.95
N SER A 47 -12.28 7.34 -2.01
CA SER A 47 -12.02 7.21 -0.57
C SER A 47 -13.13 6.39 0.11
N GLY A 48 -13.01 6.17 1.42
CA GLY A 48 -14.00 5.48 2.24
C GLY A 48 -13.75 3.98 2.43
N ILE A 49 -12.92 3.37 1.56
CA ILE A 49 -12.57 1.94 1.65
C ILE A 49 -11.44 1.72 2.68
N THR A 50 -10.23 2.20 2.38
CA THR A 50 -9.06 2.12 3.29
C THR A 50 -8.59 3.47 3.79
N THR A 51 -9.16 4.57 3.27
CA THR A 51 -8.78 5.95 3.60
C THR A 51 -10.02 6.79 3.89
N TYR A 52 -9.86 7.86 4.67
CA TYR A 52 -10.93 8.83 4.89
C TYR A 52 -11.09 9.77 3.68
N ASP A 53 -9.97 10.21 3.10
CA ASP A 53 -9.92 11.29 2.10
C ASP A 53 -9.13 10.93 0.84
N GLY A 54 -8.81 9.64 0.65
CA GLY A 54 -7.98 9.17 -0.45
C GLY A 54 -6.48 9.12 -0.13
N VAL A 55 -6.05 9.63 1.03
CA VAL A 55 -4.64 9.63 1.45
C VAL A 55 -4.47 9.08 2.88
N HIS A 56 -5.21 9.61 3.85
CA HIS A 56 -5.08 9.23 5.25
C HIS A 56 -5.90 7.97 5.56
N LEU A 57 -5.25 6.96 6.14
CA LEU A 57 -5.86 5.67 6.41
C LEU A 57 -7.01 5.78 7.41
N ASN A 58 -8.06 5.00 7.15
CA ASN A 58 -9.11 4.72 8.12
C ASN A 58 -8.75 3.48 8.95
N ASP A 59 -9.67 3.04 9.82
CA ASP A 59 -9.44 1.90 10.71
C ASP A 59 -9.12 0.61 9.94
N ILE A 60 -9.75 0.39 8.77
CA ILE A 60 -9.49 -0.76 7.89
C ILE A 60 -8.09 -0.66 7.30
N GLY A 61 -7.71 0.52 6.77
CA GLY A 61 -6.38 0.74 6.22
C GLY A 61 -5.26 0.58 7.26
N ASN A 62 -5.47 1.11 8.47
CA ASN A 62 -4.52 0.96 9.58
C ASN A 62 -4.41 -0.50 10.01
N LYS A 63 -5.52 -1.22 10.12
CA LYS A 63 -5.51 -2.66 10.44
C LYS A 63 -4.76 -3.47 9.38
N LEU A 64 -4.97 -3.17 8.09
CA LEU A 64 -4.26 -3.86 7.00
C LEU A 64 -2.74 -3.71 7.13
N ILE A 65 -2.25 -2.50 7.43
CA ILE A 65 -0.82 -2.30 7.70
C ILE A 65 -0.37 -3.11 8.91
N ALA A 66 -1.10 -3.05 10.02
CA ALA A 66 -0.72 -3.75 11.25
C ALA A 66 -0.65 -5.28 11.04
N ASP A 67 -1.63 -5.85 10.34
CA ASP A 67 -1.68 -7.28 10.01
C ASP A 67 -0.51 -7.72 9.11
N GLU A 68 -0.01 -6.85 8.23
CA GLU A 68 1.15 -7.16 7.39
C GLU A 68 2.47 -6.96 8.14
N MET A 69 2.59 -5.90 8.96
CA MET A 69 3.78 -5.63 9.75
C MET A 69 4.03 -6.69 10.81
N ILE A 70 2.99 -7.19 11.49
CA ILE A 70 3.15 -8.19 12.56
C ILE A 70 3.76 -9.50 12.07
N LYS A 71 3.68 -9.81 10.77
CA LYS A 71 4.32 -10.99 10.15
C LYS A 71 5.85 -10.91 10.16
N PHE A 72 6.41 -9.73 10.40
CA PHE A 72 7.86 -9.44 10.39
C PHE A 72 8.42 -9.10 11.78
N ILE A 73 7.57 -9.06 12.80
CA ILE A 73 7.98 -8.79 14.19
C ILE A 73 7.86 -10.09 14.97
N ASN A 74 9.00 -10.61 15.45
CA ASN A 74 9.09 -11.74 16.38
C ASN A 74 9.25 -11.25 17.82
#